data_AF-A0A7C4IPR5-F1
#
_entry.id   AF-A0A7C4IPR5-F1
#
_cell.length_a   1.000
_cell.length_b   1.000
_cell.length_c   1.000
_cell.angle_alpha   90.00
_cell.angle_beta   90.00
_cell.angle_gamma   90.00
#
_symmetry.space_group_name_H-M   'P 1'
#
loop_
_entity.id
_entity.type
_entity.pdbx_description
1 polymer ?
#
loop_
_entity_poly.entity_id
_entity_poly.type
_entity_poly.pdbx_seq_one_letter_code
_entity_poly.pdbx_strand_id
1 'polypeptide(L)'
;CRKPGQWQTYDIVVIAPRVKDGKLVAPARVTMHHNGVLVHHNQEVYGHTPHAGLAAYNNPSPKGPIGLMGHHCPVKFRNIWIRPISLPVQK
;
A
#
# COMPACT_ATOMS: atom_id res chain seq x y z
N CYS A 1 0.88 18.61 -5.05
CA CYS A 1 2.20 17.98 -5.34
C CYS A 1 3.29 19.04 -5.41
N ARG A 2 4.55 18.67 -5.13
CA ARG A 2 5.71 19.56 -5.38
C ARG A 2 6.11 19.57 -6.87
N LYS A 3 6.90 20.56 -7.29
CA LYS A 3 7.31 20.77 -8.70
C LYS A 3 8.21 19.62 -9.22
N PRO A 4 8.33 19.41 -10.55
CA PRO A 4 9.31 18.49 -11.13
C PRO A 4 10.73 18.77 -10.63
N GLY A 5 11.52 17.70 -10.43
CA GLY A 5 12.86 17.76 -9.85
C GLY A 5 12.90 17.89 -8.32
N GLN A 6 11.77 18.19 -7.66
CA GLN A 6 11.68 18.18 -6.20
C GLN A 6 11.27 16.80 -5.67
N TRP A 7 11.82 16.43 -4.52
CA TRP A 7 11.52 15.17 -3.87
C TRP A 7 10.11 15.17 -3.28
N GLN A 8 9.37 14.10 -3.60
CA GLN A 8 8.11 13.75 -2.95
C GLN A 8 8.40 12.76 -1.82
N THR A 9 7.70 12.87 -0.69
CA THR A 9 7.77 11.88 0.39
C THR A 9 6.45 11.15 0.54
N TYR A 10 6.54 9.86 0.87
CA TYR A 10 5.41 9.00 1.15
C TYR A 10 5.64 8.35 2.51
N ASP A 11 4.68 8.51 3.41
CA ASP A 11 4.61 7.78 4.68
C ASP A 11 3.39 6.86 4.60
N ILE A 12 3.64 5.56 4.51
CA ILE A 12 2.61 4.56 4.22
C ILE A 12 2.53 3.57 5.38
N VAL A 13 1.33 3.41 5.93
CA VAL A 13 0.98 2.37 6.90
C VAL A 13 0.04 1.39 6.21
N VAL A 14 0.43 0.12 6.16
CA VAL A 14 -0.39 -0.96 5.60
C VAL A 14 -0.79 -1.93 6.71
N ILE A 15 -2.09 -2.19 6.82
CA ILE A 15 -2.65 -3.33 7.54
C ILE A 15 -2.87 -4.42 6.51
N ALA A 16 -2.15 -5.52 6.63
CA ALA A 16 -2.26 -6.66 5.74
C ALA A 16 -3.69 -7.26 5.74
N PRO A 17 -4.14 -7.86 4.62
CA PRO A 17 -5.42 -8.56 4.62
C PRO A 17 -5.36 -9.76 5.57
N ARG A 18 -6.49 -10.10 6.21
CA ARG A 18 -6.62 -11.33 6.97
C ARG A 18 -7.19 -12.43 6.09
N VAL A 19 -6.54 -13.59 6.13
CA VAL A 19 -6.89 -14.76 5.32
C VAL A 19 -7.03 -15.96 6.25
N LYS A 20 -8.10 -16.73 6.08
CA LYS A 20 -8.37 -17.98 6.80
C LYS A 20 -8.78 -19.03 5.79
N ASP A 21 -8.12 -20.19 5.83
CA ASP A 21 -8.40 -21.33 4.93
C ASP A 21 -8.40 -20.92 3.44
N GLY A 22 -7.45 -20.06 3.06
CA GLY A 22 -7.33 -19.53 1.69
C GLY A 22 -8.37 -18.47 1.30
N LYS A 23 -9.33 -18.13 2.18
CA LYS A 23 -10.38 -17.15 1.94
C LYS A 23 -10.11 -15.83 2.65
N LEU A 24 -10.45 -14.72 2.00
CA LEU A 24 -10.36 -13.39 2.60
C LEU A 24 -11.38 -13.26 3.75
N VAL A 25 -10.90 -12.82 4.91
CA VAL A 25 -11.72 -12.54 6.10
C VAL A 25 -11.80 -11.05 6.37
N ALA A 26 -10.73 -10.30 6.10
CA ALA A 26 -10.73 -8.85 6.17
C ALA A 26 -9.81 -8.27 5.09
N PRO A 27 -10.24 -7.21 4.39
CA PRO A 27 -9.42 -6.56 3.37
C PRO A 27 -8.21 -5.86 3.99
N ALA A 28 -7.21 -5.62 3.16
CA ALA A 28 -6.09 -4.79 3.54
C ALA A 28 -6.55 -3.34 3.70
N ARG A 29 -5.87 -2.58 4.56
CA ARG A 29 -6.14 -1.15 4.73
C ARG A 29 -4.87 -0.34 4.62
N VAL A 30 -4.97 0.84 4.03
CA VAL A 30 -3.84 1.75 3.82
C VAL A 30 -4.12 3.13 4.39
N THR A 31 -3.16 3.65 5.15
CA THR A 31 -3.08 5.07 5.50
C THR A 31 -1.84 5.64 4.85
N MET A 32 -1.99 6.72 4.09
CA MET A 32 -0.88 7.33 3.33
C MET A 32 -0.86 8.84 3.51
N HIS A 33 0.32 9.37 3.83
CA HIS A 33 0.62 10.78 3.71
C HIS A 33 1.51 11.02 2.48
N HIS A 34 1.18 12.06 1.72
CA HIS A 34 2.00 12.56 0.62
C HIS A 34 2.53 13.94 1.00
N ASN A 35 3.85 14.07 1.17
CA ASN A 35 4.49 15.30 1.66
C ASN A 35 3.88 15.82 2.98
N GLY A 36 3.56 14.91 3.91
CA GLY A 36 2.94 15.24 5.20
C GLY A 36 1.43 15.51 5.16
N VAL A 37 0.80 15.53 3.98
CA VAL A 37 -0.65 15.69 3.83
C VAL A 37 -1.32 14.32 3.79
N LEU A 38 -2.33 14.08 4.63
CA LEU A 38 -3.13 12.85 4.62
C LEU A 38 -3.94 12.75 3.32
N VAL A 39 -3.71 11.70 2.53
CA VAL A 39 -4.39 11.47 1.24
C VAL A 39 -5.28 10.23 1.29
N HIS A 40 -4.86 9.19 2.00
CA HIS A 40 -5.69 8.01 2.28
C HIS A 40 -5.76 7.81 3.78
N HIS A 41 -6.99 7.79 4.32
CA HIS A 41 -7.22 7.60 5.75
C HIS A 41 -7.88 6.24 5.99
N ASN A 42 -7.11 5.26 6.49
CA ASN A 42 -7.58 3.92 6.75
C ASN A 42 -8.39 3.35 5.56
N GLN A 43 -7.92 3.59 4.33
CA GLN A 43 -8.63 3.27 3.12
C GLN A 43 -8.64 1.75 2.90
N GLU A 44 -9.80 1.20 2.59
CA GLU A 44 -9.92 -0.19 2.21
C GLU A 44 -9.32 -0.44 0.82
N VAL A 45 -8.55 -1.52 0.68
CA VAL A 45 -8.03 -2.00 -0.60
C VAL A 45 -9.00 -3.05 -1.14
N TYR A 46 -9.47 -2.86 -2.37
CA TYR A 46 -10.46 -3.76 -2.99
C TYR A 46 -9.85 -5.02 -3.63
N GLY A 47 -8.52 -5.09 -3.71
CA GLY A 47 -7.79 -6.23 -4.27
C GLY A 47 -6.62 -5.77 -5.14
N HIS A 48 -6.25 -6.62 -6.10
CA HIS A 48 -5.30 -6.27 -7.14
C HIS A 48 -5.78 -5.03 -7.90
N THR A 49 -4.86 -4.16 -8.33
CA THR A 49 -5.13 -2.93 -9.07
C THR A 49 -4.78 -3.12 -10.56
N PRO A 50 -5.66 -3.73 -11.37
CA PRO A 50 -5.38 -3.98 -12.77
C PRO A 50 -5.45 -2.69 -13.60
N HIS A 51 -4.83 -2.69 -14.78
CA HIS A 51 -5.00 -1.62 -15.76
C HIS A 51 -6.46 -1.54 -16.28
N ALA A 52 -7.14 -2.68 -16.38
CA ALA A 52 -8.52 -2.80 -16.83
C ALA A 52 -9.28 -3.88 -16.04
N GLY A 53 -10.58 -3.67 -15.84
CA GLY A 53 -11.44 -4.56 -15.04
C GLY A 53 -11.58 -4.13 -13.58
N LEU A 54 -12.40 -4.87 -12.83
CA LEU A 54 -12.64 -4.59 -11.41
C LEU A 54 -11.53 -5.16 -10.53
N ALA A 55 -11.21 -4.45 -9.46
CA ALA A 55 -10.31 -4.93 -8.43
C ALA A 55 -10.88 -6.19 -7.76
N ALA A 56 -10.01 -7.17 -7.53
CA ALA A 56 -10.38 -8.43 -6.87
C ALA A 56 -9.19 -9.02 -6.11
N TYR A 57 -9.48 -9.74 -5.03
CA TYR A 57 -8.49 -10.52 -4.29
C TYR A 57 -8.32 -11.90 -4.92
N ASN A 58 -7.33 -12.04 -5.81
CA ASN A 58 -6.93 -13.33 -6.36
C ASN A 58 -5.80 -13.89 -5.49
N ASN A 59 -6.06 -14.99 -4.77
CA ASN A 59 -5.11 -15.65 -3.85
C ASN A 59 -4.51 -14.67 -2.81
N PRO A 60 -5.33 -14.13 -1.89
CA PRO A 60 -4.85 -13.15 -0.93
C PRO A 60 -3.74 -13.73 -0.05
N SER A 61 -2.65 -12.98 0.11
CA SER A 61 -1.55 -13.30 1.01
C SER A 61 -1.33 -12.15 1.99
N PRO A 62 -1.14 -12.42 3.29
CA PRO A 62 -0.84 -11.39 4.28
C PRO A 62 0.59 -10.86 4.17
N LYS A 63 1.47 -11.50 3.39
CA LYS A 63 2.87 -11.10 3.20
C LYS A 63 3.25 -11.12 1.72
N GLY A 64 4.08 -10.16 1.32
CA GLY A 64 4.63 -10.04 -0.01
C GLY A 64 5.76 -9.01 -0.07
N PRO A 65 6.50 -8.94 -1.18
CA PRO A 65 7.55 -7.95 -1.36
C PRO A 65 6.96 -6.54 -1.61
N ILE A 66 7.79 -5.51 -1.41
CA ILE A 66 7.52 -4.17 -1.94
C ILE A 66 8.10 -4.09 -3.35
N GLY A 67 7.27 -3.72 -4.33
CA GLY A 67 7.70 -3.45 -5.71
C GLY A 67 7.70 -1.96 -6.01
N LEU A 68 8.71 -1.50 -6.74
CA LEU A 68 8.74 -0.15 -7.31
C LEU A 68 8.44 -0.28 -8.81
N MET A 69 7.32 0.28 -9.27
CA MET A 69 6.96 0.25 -10.69
C MET A 69 7.70 1.32 -11.47
N GLY A 70 8.07 0.99 -12.71
CA GLY A 70 8.57 1.92 -13.71
C GLY A 70 7.74 1.81 -14.98
N HIS A 71 7.28 2.94 -15.51
CA HIS A 71 6.48 3.02 -16.74
C HIS A 71 7.22 3.79 -17.83
N HIS A 72 8.46 3.41 -18.12
CA HIS A 72 9.34 4.07 -19.11
C HIS A 72 9.59 5.58 -18.86
N CYS A 73 9.17 6.11 -17.72
CA CYS A 73 9.44 7.47 -17.26
C CYS A 73 10.59 7.44 -16.25
N PRO A 74 11.69 8.17 -16.48
CA PRO A 74 12.83 8.17 -15.56
C PRO A 74 12.44 8.82 -14.23
N VAL A 75 12.46 8.02 -13.16
CA VAL A 75 12.26 8.45 -11.77
C VAL A 75 13.40 7.90 -10.90
N LYS A 76 13.80 8.67 -9.90
CA LYS A 76 14.82 8.26 -8.91
C LYS A 76 14.16 8.10 -7.56
N PHE A 77 14.59 7.08 -6.82
CA PHE A 77 14.14 6.83 -5.44
C PHE A 77 15.30 7.00 -4.46
N ARG A 78 14.99 7.36 -3.21
CA ARG A 78 15.95 7.43 -2.11
C ARG A 78 15.23 7.22 -0.78
N ASN A 79 16.00 6.92 0.28
CA ASN A 79 15.51 6.83 1.65
C ASN A 79 14.30 5.88 1.80
N ILE A 80 14.45 4.65 1.30
CA ILE A 80 13.42 3.61 1.41
C ILE A 80 13.80 2.70 2.57
N TRP A 81 12.92 2.59 3.54
CA TRP A 81 13.03 1.65 4.64
C TRP A 81 11.64 1.10 4.96
N ILE A 82 11.60 -0.06 5.61
CA ILE A 82 10.36 -0.70 6.04
C ILE A 82 10.55 -1.15 7.48
N ARG A 83 9.49 -1.05 8.28
CA ARG A 83 9.44 -1.66 9.60
C ARG A 83 8.12 -2.39 9.79
N PRO A 84 8.11 -3.56 10.44
CA PRO A 84 6.88 -4.17 10.91
C PRO A 84 6.15 -3.26 11.92
N ILE A 85 4.83 -3.36 11.95
CA ILE A 85 3.99 -2.71 12.96
C ILE A 85 3.26 -3.76 13.79
N SER A 86 3.15 -3.52 15.09
CA SER A 86 2.30 -4.29 15.99
C SER A 86 0.94 -3.61 16.03
N LEU A 87 -0.11 -4.33 15.65
CA LEU A 87 -1.47 -3.84 15.88
C LEU A 87 -1.85 -4.13 17.33
N PRO A 88 -2.51 -3.19 18.04
CA PRO A 88 -3.10 -3.51 19.32
C PRO A 88 -4.08 -4.67 19.14
N VAL A 89 -4.02 -5.66 20.02
CA VAL A 89 -4.97 -6.76 20.04
C VAL A 89 -6.36 -6.16 20.25
N GLN A 90 -7.24 -6.31 19.26
CA GLN A 90 -8.64 -5.96 19.43
C GLN A 90 -9.21 -6.93 20.49
N LYS A 91 -9.59 -6.38 21.65
CA LYS A 91 -10.35 -7.11 22.68
C LYS A 91 -11.73 -7.50 22.15
#